data_AF-A0A3D2JAG8-F1
#
_entry.id   AF-A0A3D2JAG8-F1
#
_cell.length_a   1.000
_cell.length_b   1.000
_cell.length_c   1.000
_cell.angle_alpha   90.00
_cell.angle_beta   90.00
_cell.angle_gamma   90.00
#
_symmetry.space_group_name_H-M   'P 1'
#
loop_
_entity.id
_entity.type
_entity.pdbx_description
1 polymer ?
#
loop_
_entity_poly.entity_id
_entity_poly.type
_entity_poly.pdbx_seq_one_letter_code
_entity_poly.pdbx_strand_id
1 'polypeptide(L)'
;MTGRIVLVSSIIIAPLAWAGVLLFTRFVPPSSTMAFVVLFLLLGIALTCTFAPVAYGIGLRFITSRLYRATMSHALRQGVLLALVVILNLILLVLHSWNILAAFIILAAAVLVEVLSLARK
;
A
#
# COMPACT_ATOMS: atom_id res chain seq x y z
N MET A 1 12.58 14.69 -13.37
CA MET A 1 11.47 14.33 -14.28
C MET A 1 10.74 13.03 -13.89
N THR A 2 11.21 12.28 -12.90
CA THR A 2 10.76 10.91 -12.60
C THR A 2 9.42 10.81 -11.85
N GLY A 3 9.06 11.80 -11.01
CA GLY A 3 7.85 11.69 -10.17
C GLY A 3 6.53 11.71 -10.93
N ARG A 4 6.44 12.54 -11.97
CA ARG A 4 5.21 12.69 -12.78
C ARG A 4 4.87 11.42 -13.55
N ILE A 5 5.87 10.75 -14.11
CA ILE A 5 5.71 9.48 -14.85
C ILE A 5 5.22 8.40 -13.91
N VAL A 6 5.85 8.27 -12.72
CA VAL A 6 5.44 7.28 -11.71
C VAL A 6 4.02 7.54 -11.20
N LEU A 7 3.61 8.80 -11.10
CA LEU A 7 2.25 9.17 -10.68
C LEU A 7 1.22 8.76 -11.75
N VAL A 8 1.48 9.12 -13.02
CA VAL A 8 0.60 8.80 -14.15
C VAL A 8 0.52 7.29 -14.36
N SER A 9 1.65 6.58 -14.29
CA SER A 9 1.65 5.12 -14.37
C SER A 9 0.88 4.49 -13.22
N SER A 10 1.00 5.00 -11.99
CA SER A 10 0.22 4.49 -10.84
C SER A 10 -1.28 4.68 -11.01
N ILE A 11 -1.71 5.82 -11.55
CA ILE A 11 -3.12 6.12 -11.82
C ILE A 11 -3.70 5.19 -12.89
N ILE A 12 -2.91 4.82 -13.91
CA ILE A 12 -3.35 3.90 -14.96
C ILE A 12 -3.31 2.44 -14.46
N ILE A 13 -2.26 2.06 -13.72
CA ILE A 13 -2.09 0.69 -13.22
C ILE A 13 -3.11 0.36 -12.12
N ALA A 14 -3.53 1.33 -11.31
CA ALA A 14 -4.52 1.10 -10.24
C ALA A 14 -5.83 0.45 -10.71
N PRO A 15 -6.58 1.00 -11.70
CA PRO A 15 -7.81 0.37 -12.18
C PRO A 15 -7.55 -0.99 -12.84
N LEU A 16 -6.42 -1.15 -13.54
CA LEU A 16 -6.00 -2.43 -14.11
C LEU A 16 -5.73 -3.49 -13.04
N ALA A 17 -5.05 -3.12 -11.95
CA ALA A 17 -4.75 -4.00 -10.83
C ALA A 17 -6.03 -4.39 -10.06
N TRP A 18 -6.94 -3.43 -9.82
CA TRP A 18 -8.25 -3.71 -9.23
C TRP A 18 -9.12 -4.60 -10.13
N ALA A 19 -9.10 -4.38 -11.44
CA ALA A 19 -9.76 -5.28 -12.39
C ALA A 19 -9.17 -6.70 -12.32
N GLY A 20 -7.84 -6.82 -12.23
CA GLY A 20 -7.16 -8.10 -12.02
C GLY A 20 -7.61 -8.81 -10.74
N VAL A 21 -7.71 -8.09 -9.62
CA VAL A 21 -8.24 -8.63 -8.36
C VAL A 21 -9.67 -9.14 -8.53
N LEU A 22 -10.56 -8.33 -9.12
CA LEU A 22 -11.98 -8.69 -9.32
C LEU A 22 -12.18 -9.89 -10.24
N LEU A 23 -11.40 -9.97 -11.33
CA LEU A 23 -11.43 -11.11 -12.23
C LEU A 23 -10.89 -12.36 -11.53
N PHE A 24 -9.78 -12.24 -10.80
CA PHE A 24 -9.20 -13.36 -10.08
C PHE A 24 -10.15 -13.93 -9.01
N THR A 25 -10.78 -13.08 -8.20
CA THR A 25 -11.76 -13.54 -7.20
C THR A 25 -13.03 -14.13 -7.80
N ARG A 26 -13.42 -13.71 -9.02
CA ARG A 26 -14.59 -14.26 -9.72
C ARG A 26 -14.32 -15.61 -10.37
N PHE A 27 -13.14 -15.81 -10.94
CA PHE A 27 -12.82 -17.00 -11.75
C PHE A 27 -12.01 -18.05 -11.00
N VAL A 28 -11.30 -17.69 -9.94
CA VAL A 28 -10.42 -18.60 -9.20
C VAL A 28 -11.03 -18.89 -7.83
N PRO A 29 -11.50 -20.13 -7.58
CA PRO A 29 -11.98 -20.50 -6.26
C PRO A 29 -10.84 -20.45 -5.23
N PRO A 30 -11.09 -19.99 -3.99
CA PRO A 30 -10.08 -19.86 -2.94
C PRO A 30 -9.78 -21.22 -2.28
N SER A 31 -9.39 -22.22 -3.08
CA SER A 31 -9.18 -23.60 -2.62
C SER A 31 -7.71 -23.94 -2.36
N SER A 32 -6.76 -23.15 -2.88
CA SER A 32 -5.33 -23.44 -2.77
C SER A 32 -4.56 -22.29 -2.12
N THR A 33 -3.51 -22.62 -1.37
CA THR A 33 -2.58 -21.64 -0.76
C THR A 33 -1.95 -20.74 -1.82
N MET A 34 -1.65 -21.27 -3.01
CA MET A 34 -1.15 -20.45 -4.12
C MET A 34 -2.15 -19.38 -4.58
N ALA A 35 -3.45 -19.70 -4.63
CA ALA A 35 -4.47 -18.71 -4.99
C ALA A 35 -4.51 -17.55 -3.97
N PHE A 36 -4.35 -17.84 -2.67
CA PHE A 36 -4.24 -16.79 -1.65
C PHE A 36 -2.99 -15.92 -1.83
N VAL A 37 -1.82 -16.52 -2.09
CA VAL A 37 -0.58 -15.77 -2.31
C VAL A 37 -0.71 -14.83 -3.51
N VAL A 38 -1.26 -15.32 -4.62
CA VAL A 38 -1.47 -14.53 -5.84
C VAL A 38 -2.47 -13.40 -5.59
N LEU A 39 -3.57 -13.68 -4.88
CA LEU A 39 -4.57 -12.68 -4.50
C LEU A 39 -3.95 -11.56 -3.65
N PHE A 40 -3.18 -11.89 -2.61
CA PHE A 40 -2.55 -10.90 -1.74
C PHE A 40 -1.48 -10.07 -2.47
N LEU A 41 -0.74 -10.67 -3.41
CA LEU A 41 0.20 -9.94 -4.26
C LEU A 41 -0.53 -8.95 -5.17
N LEU A 42 -1.57 -9.39 -5.88
CA LEU A 42 -2.41 -8.53 -6.72
C LEU A 42 -3.04 -7.39 -5.92
N LEU A 43 -3.56 -7.70 -4.73
CA LEU A 43 -4.15 -6.72 -3.83
C LEU A 43 -3.10 -5.72 -3.33
N GLY A 44 -1.89 -6.18 -3.00
CA GLY A 44 -0.80 -5.31 -2.57
C GLY A 44 -0.35 -4.35 -3.66
N ILE A 45 -0.29 -4.81 -4.91
CA ILE A 45 -0.02 -3.95 -6.07
C ILE A 45 -1.15 -2.92 -6.24
N ALA A 46 -2.41 -3.35 -6.21
CA ALA A 46 -3.56 -2.46 -6.35
C ALA A 46 -3.59 -1.38 -5.25
N LEU A 47 -3.37 -1.77 -3.99
CA LEU A 47 -3.33 -0.86 -2.85
C LEU A 47 -2.15 0.10 -2.94
N THR A 48 -0.95 -0.39 -3.29
CA THR A 48 0.24 0.48 -3.44
C THR A 48 0.03 1.50 -4.55
N CYS A 49 -0.50 1.09 -5.70
CA CYS A 49 -0.83 1.98 -6.81
C CYS A 49 -1.95 2.97 -6.48
N THR A 50 -2.81 2.67 -5.50
CA THR A 50 -3.85 3.58 -5.01
C THR A 50 -3.32 4.55 -3.96
N PHE A 51 -2.58 4.05 -2.97
CA PHE A 51 -2.09 4.86 -1.85
C PHE A 51 -0.89 5.74 -2.22
N ALA A 52 -0.02 5.32 -3.14
CA ALA A 52 1.12 6.12 -3.57
C ALA A 52 0.72 7.49 -4.18
N PRO A 53 -0.23 7.59 -5.15
CA PRO A 53 -0.66 8.87 -5.67
C PRO A 53 -1.49 9.67 -4.66
N VAL A 54 -2.25 9.02 -3.79
CA VAL A 54 -3.00 9.68 -2.70
C VAL A 54 -2.04 10.33 -1.70
N ALA A 55 -1.03 9.61 -1.23
CA ALA A 55 0.00 10.12 -0.34
C ALA A 55 0.80 11.27 -0.98
N TYR A 56 1.11 11.15 -2.28
CA TYR A 56 1.76 12.23 -3.03
C TYR A 56 0.87 13.47 -3.14
N GLY A 57 -0.42 13.32 -3.45
CA GLY A 57 -1.38 14.42 -3.54
C GLY A 57 -1.60 15.13 -2.21
N ILE A 58 -1.71 14.37 -1.11
CA ILE A 58 -1.82 14.92 0.26
C ILE A 58 -0.54 15.68 0.61
N GLY A 59 0.63 15.10 0.36
CA GLY A 59 1.92 15.76 0.59
C GLY A 59 2.05 17.07 -0.21
N LEU A 60 1.58 17.10 -1.45
CA LEU A 60 1.62 18.31 -2.29
C LEU A 60 0.64 19.40 -1.81
N ARG A 61 -0.54 19.01 -1.30
CA ARG A 61 -1.61 19.94 -0.91
C ARG A 61 -1.44 20.50 0.49
N PHE A 62 -0.86 19.74 1.42
CA PHE A 62 -0.73 20.12 2.83
C PHE A 62 0.69 20.52 3.24
N ILE A 63 1.73 20.07 2.52
CA ILE A 63 3.13 20.37 2.87
C ILE A 63 3.72 21.34 1.84
N THR A 64 3.37 22.62 2.00
CA THR A 64 3.81 23.72 1.13
C THR A 64 5.26 24.17 1.41
N SER A 65 5.91 23.60 2.43
CA SER A 65 7.26 24.00 2.82
C SER A 65 8.30 23.48 1.83
N ARG A 66 8.98 24.41 1.13
CA ARG A 66 10.07 24.13 0.18
C ARG A 66 11.22 23.27 0.75
N LEU A 67 11.36 23.20 2.08
CA LEU A 67 12.38 22.39 2.75
C LEU A 67 12.03 20.90 2.77
N TYR A 68 10.74 20.55 2.79
CA TYR A 68 10.25 19.17 2.75
C TYR A 68 9.66 18.90 1.38
N ARG A 69 10.50 18.99 0.35
CA ARG A 69 10.11 18.59 -1.00
C ARG A 69 9.81 17.10 -0.96
N ALA A 70 8.53 16.73 -0.78
CA ALA A 70 8.06 15.36 -0.70
C ALA A 70 8.55 14.59 -1.94
N THR A 71 9.69 13.92 -1.79
CA THR A 71 10.30 13.17 -2.88
C THR A 71 9.36 12.03 -3.20
N MET A 72 9.11 11.75 -4.48
CA MET A 72 8.26 10.65 -4.93
C MET A 72 8.58 9.32 -4.23
N SER A 73 9.85 9.11 -3.89
CA SER A 73 10.32 7.96 -3.11
C SER A 73 9.70 7.84 -1.71
N HIS A 74 9.42 8.96 -1.03
CA HIS A 74 8.75 8.94 0.28
C HIS A 74 7.28 8.59 0.15
N ALA A 75 6.58 9.19 -0.83
CA ALA A 75 5.18 8.88 -1.08
C ALA A 75 4.98 7.40 -1.48
N LEU A 76 5.89 6.86 -2.28
CA LEU A 76 5.88 5.45 -2.65
C LEU A 76 6.15 4.54 -1.45
N ARG A 77 7.13 4.88 -0.59
CA ARG A 77 7.38 4.12 0.64
C ARG A 77 6.19 4.14 1.59
N GLN A 78 5.54 5.28 1.78
CA GLN A 78 4.33 5.40 2.60
C GLN A 78 3.17 4.58 2.01
N GLY A 79 2.98 4.61 0.69
CA GLY A 79 1.99 3.78 0.01
C GLY A 79 2.24 2.29 0.21
N VAL A 80 3.50 1.84 0.12
CA VAL A 80 3.88 0.44 0.37
C VAL A 80 3.66 0.05 1.83
N LEU A 81 4.06 0.88 2.79
CA LEU A 81 3.84 0.61 4.21
C LEU A 81 2.34 0.49 4.55
N LEU A 82 1.52 1.40 4.04
CA LEU A 82 0.06 1.35 4.21
C LEU A 82 -0.55 0.10 3.57
N ALA A 83 -0.15 -0.23 2.34
CA ALA A 83 -0.61 -1.45 1.68
C ALA A 83 -0.24 -2.70 2.50
N LEU A 84 0.98 -2.74 3.04
CA LEU A 84 1.46 -3.85 3.87
C LEU A 84 0.68 -3.97 5.19
N VAL A 85 0.35 -2.86 5.85
CA VAL A 85 -0.52 -2.85 7.04
C VAL A 85 -1.88 -3.47 6.73
N VAL A 86 -2.50 -3.09 5.61
CA VAL A 86 -3.80 -3.62 5.18
C VAL A 86 -3.70 -5.13 4.87
N ILE A 87 -2.69 -5.55 4.12
CA ILE A 87 -2.49 -6.95 3.76
C ILE A 87 -2.29 -7.82 5.01
N LEU A 88 -1.42 -7.41 5.95
CA LEU A 88 -1.19 -8.18 7.18
C LEU A 88 -2.46 -8.32 8.02
N ASN A 89 -3.28 -7.26 8.09
CA ASN A 89 -4.58 -7.33 8.78
C ASN A 89 -5.54 -8.30 8.09
N LEU A 90 -5.60 -8.29 6.76
CA LEU A 90 -6.43 -9.22 5.99
C LEU A 90 -5.94 -10.67 6.14
N ILE A 91 -4.62 -10.90 6.19
CA ILE A 91 -4.05 -12.23 6.46
C ILE A 91 -4.51 -12.74 7.84
N LEU A 92 -4.41 -11.90 8.88
CA LEU A 92 -4.89 -12.27 10.22
C LEU A 92 -6.39 -12.56 10.24
N LEU A 93 -7.18 -11.81 9.46
CA LEU A 93 -8.62 -12.02 9.31
C LEU A 93 -8.93 -13.39 8.68
N VAL A 94 -8.24 -13.73 7.58
CA VAL A 94 -8.40 -15.04 6.93
C VAL A 94 -7.96 -16.18 7.85
N LEU A 95 -6.91 -15.98 8.66
CA LEU A 95 -6.46 -16.95 9.65
C LEU A 95 -7.37 -17.05 10.89
N HIS A 96 -8.48 -16.30 10.95
CA HIS A 96 -9.36 -16.21 12.13
C HIS A 96 -8.64 -15.80 13.43
N SER A 97 -7.42 -15.26 13.32
CA SER A 97 -6.58 -14.82 14.44
C SER A 97 -6.62 -13.29 14.59
N TRP A 98 -7.56 -12.64 13.91
CA TRP A 98 -7.67 -11.19 13.93
C TRP A 98 -8.16 -10.68 15.28
N ASN A 99 -7.45 -9.68 15.80
CA ASN A 99 -7.82 -8.96 17.01
C ASN A 99 -7.46 -7.47 16.83
N ILE A 100 -8.26 -6.58 17.41
CA ILE A 100 -8.02 -5.13 17.43
C ILE A 100 -6.60 -4.78 17.91
N LEU A 101 -6.07 -5.51 18.89
CA LEU A 101 -4.71 -5.29 19.41
C LEU A 101 -3.65 -5.57 18.34
N ALA A 102 -3.80 -6.64 17.55
CA ALA A 102 -2.86 -6.97 16.48
C ALA A 102 -2.88 -5.90 15.38
N ALA A 103 -4.05 -5.35 15.07
CA ALA A 103 -4.18 -4.24 14.12
C ALA A 103 -3.39 -3.00 14.59
N PHE A 104 -3.52 -2.62 15.87
CA PHE A 104 -2.76 -1.52 16.44
C PHE A 104 -1.26 -1.78 16.49
N ILE A 105 -0.83 -3.01 16.81
CA ILE A 105 0.58 -3.39 16.83
C ILE A 105 1.18 -3.28 15.43
N ILE A 106 0.51 -3.79 14.40
CA ILE A 106 0.96 -3.71 13.00
C ILE A 106 1.07 -2.23 12.56
N LEU A 107 0.07 -1.42 12.90
CA LEU A 107 0.09 0.02 12.60
C LEU A 107 1.23 0.73 13.33
N ALA A 108 1.41 0.47 14.62
CA ALA A 108 2.50 1.04 15.42
C ALA A 108 3.88 0.66 14.87
N ALA A 109 4.06 -0.60 14.47
CA ALA A 109 5.29 -1.07 13.84
C ALA A 109 5.57 -0.32 12.52
N ALA A 110 4.55 -0.14 11.67
CA ALA A 110 4.69 0.62 10.43
C ALA A 110 5.05 2.09 10.68
N VAL A 111 4.43 2.72 11.68
CA VAL A 111 4.75 4.09 12.10
C VAL A 111 6.19 4.18 12.63
N LEU A 112 6.62 3.24 13.48
CA LEU A 112 7.99 3.18 13.99
C LEU A 112 9.01 3.04 12.86
N VAL A 113 8.75 2.17 11.87
CA VAL A 113 9.61 2.03 10.69
C VAL A 113 9.71 3.34 9.91
N GLU A 114 8.60 4.04 9.73
CA GLU A 114 8.58 5.33 9.04
C GLU A 114 9.36 6.40 9.82
N VAL A 115 9.15 6.52 11.13
CA VAL A 115 9.86 7.46 12.01
C VAL A 115 11.35 7.17 12.05
N LEU A 116 11.76 5.89 12.23
CA LEU A 116 13.17 5.49 12.21
C LEU A 116 13.81 5.76 10.85
N SER A 117 13.07 5.57 9.77
CA SER A 117 13.57 5.86 8.42
C SER A 117 13.73 7.36 8.17
N LEU A 118 12.91 8.20 8.78
CA LEU A 118 13.08 9.66 8.77
C LEU A 118 14.24 10.10 9.67
N ALA A 119 14.45 9.46 10.81
CA ALA A 119 15.53 9.80 11.75
C ALA A 119 16.95 9.40 11.26
N ARG A 120 17.05 8.48 10.30
CA ARG A 120 18.33 8.11 9.66
C ARG A 120 18.77 9.03 8.52
N LYS A 121 17.99 10.08 8.21
CA LYS A 121 18.32 11.10 7.21
C LYS A 121 18.90 12.34 7.87
#